data_AF-A0A7U9JBG3-F1
#
_entry.id   AF-A0A7U9JBG3-F1
#
_cell.length_a   1.000
_cell.length_b   1.000
_cell.length_c   1.000
_cell.angle_alpha   90.00
_cell.angle_beta   90.00
_cell.angle_gamma   90.00
#
_symmetry.space_group_name_H-M   'P 1'
#
loop_
_entity.id
_entity.type
_entity.pdbx_description
1 polymer ?
#
loop_
_entity_poly.entity_id
_entity_poly.type
_entity_poly.pdbx_seq_one_letter_code
_entity_poly.pdbx_strand_id
1 'polypeptide(L)' 'MANLEQLREIGRQRDLFHVYNNMWDRKLHLDGMIDGREYRQIVAETDGHGRWFRWEMNISNWG' A
#
# COMPACT_ATOMS: atom_id res chain seq x y z
N MET A 1 -2.97 -17.82 7.95
CA MET A 1 -3.40 -16.42 7.80
C MET A 1 -2.94 -15.66 9.03
N ALA A 2 -2.10 -14.62 8.88
CA ALA A 2 -1.73 -13.78 10.02
C ALA A 2 -2.96 -13.00 10.47
N ASN A 3 -3.23 -12.96 11.78
CA ASN A 3 -4.32 -12.19 12.35
C ASN A 3 -4.01 -10.68 12.21
N LEU A 4 -5.03 -9.84 11.97
CA LEU A 4 -4.88 -8.39 11.83
C LEU A 4 -4.19 -7.76 13.06
N GLU A 5 -4.41 -8.33 14.24
CA GLU A 5 -3.74 -7.92 15.49
C GLU A 5 -2.23 -8.17 15.46
N GLN A 6 -1.78 -9.27 14.85
CA GLN A 6 -0.35 -9.56 14.72
C GLN A 6 0.33 -8.57 13.76
N LEU A 7 -0.36 -8.19 12.67
CA LEU A 7 0.14 -7.18 11.75
C LEU A 7 0.23 -5.80 12.41
N ARG A 8 -0.73 -5.45 13.27
CA ARG A 8 -0.69 -4.22 14.07
C ARG A 8 0.45 -4.21 15.07
N GLU A 9 0.69 -5.32 15.76
CA GLU A 9 1.80 -5.42 16.71
C GLU A 9 3.15 -5.29 16.00
N ILE A 10 3.30 -5.90 14.83
CA ILE A 10 4.49 -5.75 13.99
C ILE A 10 4.64 -4.31 13.50
N GLY A 11 3.55 -3.69 13.02
CA GLY A 11 3.53 -2.32 12.52
C GLY A 11 3.79 -1.24 13.59
N ARG A 12 3.66 -1.58 14.88
CA ARG A 12 4.12 -0.73 15.99
C ARG A 12 5.63 -0.75 16.19
N GLN A 13 6.29 -1.83 15.76
CA GLN A 13 7.73 -2.04 15.98
C GLN A 13 8.57 -1.63 14.76
N ARG A 14 7.97 -1.63 13.57
CA ARG A 14 8.60 -1.26 12.31
C ARG A 14 7.55 -0.78 11.32
N ASP A 15 7.97 0.02 10.35
CA ASP A 15 7.08 0.39 9.26
C ASP A 15 6.63 -0.85 8.47
N LEU A 16 5.33 -0.91 8.18
CA LEU A 16 4.71 -2.01 7.44
C LEU A 16 3.96 -1.46 6.24
N PHE A 17 4.16 -2.08 5.08
CA PHE A 17 3.52 -1.69 3.83
C PHE A 17 2.85 -2.90 3.19
N HIS A 18 1.61 -2.73 2.74
CA HIS A 18 0.85 -3.69 1.96
C HIS A 18 0.48 -3.07 0.62
N VAL A 19 1.15 -3.54 -0.44
CA VAL A 19 0.87 -3.14 -1.82
C VAL A 19 -0.01 -4.20 -2.47
N TYR A 20 -1.15 -3.82 -3.00
CA TYR A 20 -2.07 -4.76 -3.64
C TYR A 20 -2.84 -4.13 -4.79
N ASN A 21 -3.29 -4.98 -5.71
CA ASN A 21 -4.17 -4.60 -6.81
C ASN A 21 -5.54 -5.24 -6.59
N ASN A 22 -6.60 -4.43 -6.65
CA ASN A 22 -7.96 -4.91 -6.67
C ASN A 22 -8.38 -5.23 -8.10
N MET A 23 -9.07 -6.36 -8.30
CA MET A 23 -9.49 -6.80 -9.63
C MET A 23 -10.52 -5.88 -10.29
N TRP A 24 -11.21 -5.06 -9.49
CA TRP A 24 -12.39 -4.29 -9.95
C TRP A 24 -12.14 -2.80 -10.14
N ASP A 25 -11.06 -2.23 -9.61
CA ASP A 25 -10.79 -0.78 -9.68
C ASP A 25 -9.61 -0.40 -10.57
N ARG A 26 -8.84 -1.38 -11.07
CA ARG A 26 -7.64 -1.14 -11.90
C ARG A 26 -6.63 -0.19 -11.22
N LYS A 27 -6.60 -0.14 -9.90
CA LYS A 27 -5.68 0.70 -9.12
C LYS A 27 -4.71 -0.16 -8.32
N LEU A 28 -3.51 0.37 -8.11
CA LEU A 28 -2.54 -0.16 -7.17
C LEU A 28 -2.66 0.62 -5.87
N HIS A 29 -3.00 -0.08 -4.80
CA HIS A 29 -3.20 0.46 -3.48
C HIS A 29 -1.96 0.21 -2.63
N LEU A 30 -1.65 1.18 -1.78
CA LEU A 30 -0.63 1.11 -0.74
C LEU A 30 -1.32 1.40 0.59
N ASP A 31 -1.42 0.37 1.42
CA ASP A 31 -1.74 0.52 2.83
C ASP A 31 -0.44 0.51 3.62
N GLY A 32 -0.28 1.43 4.57
CA GLY A 32 0.92 1.58 5.37
C GLY A 32 0.61 1.70 6.85
N MET A 33 1.56 1.28 7.69
CA MET A 33 1.64 1.65 9.09
C MET A 33 3.03 2.25 9.32
N ILE A 34 3.10 3.57 9.52
CA ILE A 34 4.35 4.32 9.71
C ILE A 34 4.26 5.03 11.07
N ASP A 35 5.26 4.83 11.93
CA ASP A 35 5.24 5.33 13.32
C ASP A 35 3.93 4.97 14.08
N GLY A 36 3.41 3.77 13.82
CA GLY A 36 2.16 3.29 14.42
C GLY A 36 0.88 3.98 13.92
N ARG A 37 0.95 4.79 12.85
CA ARG A 37 -0.22 5.42 12.20
C ARG A 37 -0.56 4.71 10.89
N GLU A 38 -1.85 4.46 10.64
CA GLU A 38 -2.35 3.85 9.41
C GLU A 38 -2.44 4.89 8.27
N TYR A 39 -2.00 4.52 7.07
CA TYR A 39 -2.07 5.31 5.83
C TYR A 39 -2.63 4.47 4.70
N ARG A 40 -3.39 5.08 3.79
CA ARG A 40 -3.91 4.43 2.58
C ARG A 40 -3.82 5.39 1.40
N GLN A 41 -3.21 4.94 0.30
CA GLN A 41 -3.02 5.74 -0.91
C GLN A 41 -3.16 4.89 -2.18
N ILE A 42 -3.68 5.49 -3.25
CA ILE A 42 -3.57 4.96 -4.60
C ILE A 42 -2.27 5.45 -5.20
N VAL A 43 -1.38 4.54 -5.59
CA VAL A 43 -0.01 4.85 -6.02
C VAL A 43 0.23 4.65 -7.51
N ALA A 44 -0.64 3.88 -8.19
CA ALA A 44 -0.54 3.63 -9.62
C ALA A 44 -1.89 3.22 -10.22
N GLU A 45 -2.01 3.37 -11.54
CA GLU A 45 -3.02 2.67 -12.33
C GLU A 45 -2.46 1.32 -12.79
N THR A 46 -3.32 0.31 -12.94
CA THR A 46 -2.95 -1.04 -13.37
C THR A 46 -3.81 -1.50 -14.55
N ASP A 47 -3.36 -2.52 -15.27
CA ASP A 47 -4.16 -3.17 -16.32
C ASP A 47 -5.34 -4.02 -15.79
N GLY A 48 -5.70 -3.91 -14.51
CA GLY A 48 -6.70 -4.76 -13.84
C GLY A 48 -6.28 -6.22 -13.62
N HIS A 49 -5.36 -6.73 -14.45
CA HIS A 49 -4.73 -8.05 -14.31
C HIS A 49 -3.30 -7.97 -13.75
N GLY A 50 -2.88 -6.80 -13.24
CA GLY A 50 -1.56 -6.60 -12.63
C GLY A 50 -0.34 -6.82 -13.55
N ARG A 51 -0.52 -6.95 -14.87
CA ARG A 51 0.58 -7.19 -15.82
C ARG A 51 1.56 -6.02 -15.93
N TRP A 52 1.03 -4.81 -15.82
CA TRP A 52 1.80 -3.57 -15.76
C TRP A 52 1.03 -2.55 -14.91
N PHE A 53 1.77 -1.58 -14.40
CA PHE A 53 1.21 -0.41 -13.74
C PHE A 53 1.91 0.87 -14.20
N ARG A 54 1.19 2.00 -14.12
CA ARG A 54 1.72 3.34 -14.35
C ARG A 54 1.71 4.08 -13.02
N TRP A 55 2.89 4.37 -12.48
CA TRP A 55 3.03 5.14 -11.25
C TRP A 55 2.35 6.51 -11.38
N GLU A 56 1.56 6.86 -10.36
CA GLU A 56 0.96 8.19 -10.21
C GLU A 56 1.60 8.99 -9.07
N MET A 57 2.61 8.42 -8.40
CA MET A 57 3.33 9.11 -7.34
C MET A 57 4.24 10.20 -7.91
N ASN A 58 4.05 11.42 -7.43
CA ASN A 58 5.01 12.50 -7.66
C ASN A 58 6.14 12.38 -6.63
N ILE A 59 7.36 12.10 -7.08
CA ILE A 59 8.54 11.85 -6.23
C ILE A 59 9.04 13.15 -5.54
N SER A 60 8.47 14.32 -5.86
CA SER A 60 8.92 15.62 -5.36
C SER A 60 8.60 15.93 -3.89
N ASN A 61 7.82 15.11 -3.18
CA ASN A 61 7.36 15.40 -1.81
C ASN A 61 7.96 14.52 -0.71
N TRP A 62 8.98 13.71 -1.02
CA TRP A 62 9.76 12.98 -0.02
C TRP A 62 11.11 13.69 0.17
N GLY A 63 11.07 14.82 0.86
CA GLY A 63 12.24 15.57 1.34
C GLY A 63 12.30 15.52 2.85
#